data_AF-A0A7S2U2C7-F1
#
_entry.id   AF-A0A7S2U2C7-F1
#
_cell.length_a   1.000
_cell.length_b   1.000
_cell.length_c   1.000
_cell.angle_alpha   90.00
_cell.angle_beta   90.00
_cell.angle_gamma   90.00
#
_symmetry.space_group_name_H-M   'P 1'
#
loop_
_entity.id
_entity.type
_entity.pdbx_description
1 polymer ?
#
loop_
_entity_poly.entity_id
_entity_poly.type
_entity_poly.pdbx_seq_one_letter_code
_entity_poly.pdbx_strand_id
1 'polypeptide(L)'
;QCEALVFLGRMMGMSMRSSTFLPLRLAPAVWKQIVGQNVTRDDILGVDLLSFNMTEAMTESPDRSQFDMTFDQTFTGVTADQRLCPLVPYGERIKVTYGRRNTYSSLLREFRNHEFREQVDLIRKGMVDVVPNPALMLFDGPELEKAVCGVNSVDIALLKRHTVYQGRYSESHQVIQYFWEVRV
;
A
#
# COMPACT_ATOMS: atom_id res chain seq x y z
N GLN A 1 -0.32 19.41 -11.91
CA GLN A 1 -0.13 18.16 -11.15
C GLN A 1 0.32 17.00 -12.06
N CYS A 2 -0.26 16.82 -13.26
CA CYS A 2 0.08 15.70 -14.16
C CYS A 2 1.55 15.64 -14.62
N GLU A 3 2.22 16.79 -14.85
CA GLU A 3 3.63 16.80 -15.29
C GLU A 3 4.61 16.36 -14.20
N ALA A 4 4.31 16.64 -12.93
CA ALA A 4 5.20 16.29 -11.82
C ALA A 4 5.33 14.78 -11.63
N LEU A 5 4.25 14.02 -11.83
CA LEU A 5 4.24 12.56 -11.73
C LEU A 5 4.99 11.90 -12.90
N VAL A 6 4.84 12.44 -14.11
CA VAL A 6 5.64 12.00 -15.27
C VAL A 6 7.12 12.30 -15.04
N PHE A 7 7.44 13.48 -14.51
CA PHE A 7 8.81 13.83 -14.16
C PHE A 7 9.39 12.91 -13.08
N LEU A 8 8.62 12.59 -12.03
CA LEU A 8 9.00 11.59 -11.03
C LEU A 8 9.29 10.24 -11.68
N GLY A 9 8.44 9.78 -12.59
CA GLY A 9 8.68 8.56 -13.36
C GLY A 9 9.99 8.59 -14.14
N ARG A 10 10.33 9.71 -14.78
CA ARG A 10 11.63 9.87 -15.47
C ARG A 10 12.80 9.79 -14.49
N MET A 11 12.69 10.43 -13.32
CA MET A 11 13.70 10.35 -12.26
C MET A 11 13.88 8.92 -11.76
N MET A 12 12.80 8.16 -11.58
CA MET A 12 12.84 6.74 -11.21
C MET A 12 13.51 5.89 -12.30
N GLY A 13 13.20 6.13 -13.58
CA GLY A 13 13.87 5.46 -14.69
C GLY A 13 15.36 5.79 -14.77
N MET A 14 15.74 7.03 -14.46
CA MET A 14 17.15 7.45 -14.40
C MET A 14 17.88 6.79 -13.24
N SER A 15 17.26 6.69 -12.04
CA SER A 15 17.85 6.01 -10.88
C SER A 15 18.07 4.51 -11.13
N MET A 16 17.26 3.87 -11.98
CA MET A 16 17.50 2.47 -12.36
C MET A 16 18.74 2.31 -13.25
N ARG A 17 19.11 3.34 -14.02
CA ARG A 17 20.24 3.31 -14.96
C ARG A 17 21.53 3.88 -14.38
N SER A 18 21.41 4.69 -13.33
CA SER A 18 22.52 5.35 -12.64
C SER A 18 22.68 4.75 -11.26
N SER A 19 23.88 4.71 -10.71
CA SER A 19 24.09 4.19 -9.33
C SER A 19 23.63 5.18 -8.24
N THR A 20 22.53 5.90 -8.49
CA THR A 20 21.93 6.88 -7.56
C THR A 20 20.52 6.45 -7.20
N PHE A 21 20.22 6.44 -5.90
CA PHE A 21 18.94 5.99 -5.38
C PHE A 21 18.05 7.16 -4.96
N LEU A 22 16.73 6.97 -5.10
CA LEU A 22 15.74 7.95 -4.66
C LEU A 22 15.18 7.55 -3.29
N PRO A 23 15.10 8.46 -2.30
CA PRO A 23 14.57 8.15 -0.97
C PRO A 23 13.03 8.16 -0.96
N LEU A 24 12.39 7.36 -1.83
CA LEU A 24 10.94 7.27 -1.93
C LEU A 24 10.39 6.27 -0.90
N ARG A 25 9.24 6.62 -0.31
CA ARG A 25 8.48 5.74 0.58
C ARG A 25 7.06 5.59 0.05
N LEU A 26 6.94 4.82 -1.03
CA LEU A 26 5.65 4.54 -1.66
C LEU A 26 5.05 3.26 -1.07
N ALA A 27 3.72 3.17 -1.10
CA ALA A 27 3.04 1.94 -0.71
C ALA A 27 3.42 0.77 -1.64
N PRO A 28 3.53 -0.47 -1.13
CA PRO A 28 3.84 -1.66 -1.95
C PRO A 28 2.94 -1.82 -3.18
N ALA A 29 1.65 -1.49 -3.04
CA ALA A 29 0.67 -1.51 -4.11
C ALA A 29 1.05 -0.61 -5.31
N VAL A 30 1.74 0.51 -5.07
CA VAL A 30 2.16 1.45 -6.13
C VAL A 30 3.21 0.78 -7.02
N TRP A 31 4.22 0.14 -6.43
CA TRP A 31 5.26 -0.55 -7.17
C TRP A 31 4.70 -1.69 -8.03
N LYS A 32 3.79 -2.49 -7.47
CA LYS A 32 3.08 -3.54 -8.21
C LYS A 32 2.29 -2.99 -9.39
N GLN A 33 1.52 -1.92 -9.18
CA GLN A 33 0.76 -1.28 -10.26
C GLN A 33 1.68 -0.71 -11.34
N ILE A 34 2.84 -0.14 -10.97
CA ILE A 34 3.82 0.37 -11.94
C ILE A 34 4.29 -0.75 -12.86
N VAL A 35 4.51 -1.98 -12.41
CA VAL A 35 4.93 -3.11 -13.27
C VAL A 35 3.75 -3.86 -13.92
N GLY A 36 2.51 -3.49 -13.61
CA GLY A 36 1.30 -4.13 -14.11
C GLY A 36 0.88 -5.39 -13.34
N GLN A 37 1.41 -5.58 -12.12
CA GLN A 37 0.97 -6.63 -11.21
C GLN A 37 -0.34 -6.25 -10.53
N ASN A 38 -1.18 -7.25 -10.28
CA ASN A 38 -2.42 -7.06 -9.53
C ASN A 38 -2.12 -6.77 -8.06
N VAL A 39 -2.83 -5.79 -7.50
CA VAL A 39 -2.83 -5.48 -6.07
C VAL A 39 -3.61 -6.56 -5.32
N THR A 40 -3.03 -7.09 -4.26
CA THR A 40 -3.66 -8.12 -3.42
C THR A 40 -4.35 -7.50 -2.20
N ARG A 41 -5.16 -8.30 -1.50
CA ARG A 41 -5.80 -7.91 -0.24
C ARG A 41 -4.78 -7.41 0.80
N ASP A 42 -3.64 -8.09 0.90
CA ASP A 42 -2.60 -7.76 1.89
C ASP A 42 -1.91 -6.43 1.58
N ASP A 43 -1.79 -6.08 0.30
CA ASP A 43 -1.23 -4.79 -0.13
C ASP A 43 -2.10 -3.62 0.35
N ILE A 44 -3.44 -3.77 0.28
CA ILE A 44 -4.38 -2.76 0.78
C ILE A 44 -4.41 -2.73 2.30
N LEU A 45 -4.35 -3.90 2.95
CA LEU A 45 -4.33 -4.00 4.41
C LEU A 45 -3.12 -3.23 5.00
N GLY A 46 -1.96 -3.32 4.35
CA GLY A 46 -0.76 -2.59 4.74
C GLY A 46 -0.86 -1.06 4.60
N VAL A 47 -1.86 -0.54 3.88
CA VAL A 47 -2.06 0.90 3.63
C VAL A 47 -3.25 1.45 4.41
N ASP A 48 -4.38 0.74 4.38
CA ASP A 48 -5.66 1.20 4.93
C ASP A 48 -6.34 0.11 5.77
N LEU A 49 -5.76 -0.12 6.95
CA LEU A 49 -6.29 -1.05 7.93
C LEU A 49 -7.68 -0.65 8.44
N LEU A 50 -7.99 0.65 8.46
CA LEU A 50 -9.26 1.16 8.98
C LEU A 50 -10.43 0.81 8.06
N SER A 51 -10.33 1.10 6.76
CA SER A 51 -11.36 0.72 5.80
C SER A 51 -11.51 -0.80 5.76
N PHE A 52 -10.40 -1.53 5.87
CA PHE A 52 -10.43 -2.98 5.92
C PHE A 52 -11.22 -3.51 7.11
N ASN A 53 -10.85 -3.10 8.34
CA ASN A 53 -11.52 -3.52 9.57
C ASN A 53 -13.01 -3.17 9.54
N MET A 54 -13.36 -2.00 8.98
CA MET A 54 -14.74 -1.59 8.81
C MET A 54 -15.52 -2.50 7.87
N THR A 55 -14.96 -2.87 6.71
CA THR A 55 -15.63 -3.81 5.78
C THR A 55 -15.77 -5.22 6.36
N GLU A 56 -14.78 -5.70 7.12
CA GLU A 56 -14.84 -7.00 7.79
C GLU A 56 -15.91 -6.96 8.90
N ALA A 57 -15.90 -5.93 9.76
CA ALA A 57 -16.89 -5.76 10.82
C ALA A 57 -18.32 -5.66 10.29
N MET A 58 -18.53 -4.98 9.15
CA MET A 58 -19.84 -4.97 8.48
C MET A 58 -20.23 -6.38 8.00
N THR A 59 -19.31 -7.11 7.38
CA THR A 59 -19.58 -8.43 6.80
C THR A 59 -19.93 -9.45 7.88
N GLU A 60 -19.18 -9.45 8.99
CA GLU A 60 -19.30 -10.37 10.13
C GLU A 60 -20.39 -9.99 11.12
N SER A 61 -20.98 -8.79 11.00
CA SER A 61 -22.04 -8.32 11.89
C SER A 61 -23.20 -9.34 11.93
N PRO A 62 -23.55 -9.90 13.10
CA PRO A 62 -24.64 -10.87 13.22
C PRO A 62 -26.01 -10.22 13.42
N ASP A 63 -26.05 -8.96 13.87
CA ASP A 63 -27.26 -8.26 14.26
C ASP A 63 -27.73 -7.27 13.20
N ARG A 64 -28.79 -7.65 12.48
CA ARG A 64 -29.45 -6.80 11.48
C ARG A 64 -30.11 -5.56 12.09
N SER A 65 -30.62 -5.65 13.31
CA SER A 65 -31.40 -4.58 13.94
C SER A 65 -30.53 -3.41 14.38
N GLN A 66 -29.26 -3.69 14.74
CA GLN A 66 -28.30 -2.69 15.16
C GLN A 66 -27.39 -2.19 14.04
N PHE A 67 -27.37 -2.87 12.89
CA PHE A 67 -26.46 -2.53 11.78
C PHE A 67 -26.56 -1.05 11.37
N ASP A 68 -27.77 -0.52 11.19
CA ASP A 68 -27.98 0.85 10.70
C ASP A 68 -27.62 1.92 11.74
N MET A 69 -27.53 1.55 13.03
CA MET A 69 -27.07 2.40 14.13
C MET A 69 -25.54 2.36 14.27
N THR A 70 -24.93 1.20 14.03
CA THR A 70 -23.48 1.00 14.11
C THR A 70 -22.75 1.53 12.87
N PHE A 71 -23.37 1.38 11.69
CA PHE A 71 -22.78 1.70 10.40
C PHE A 71 -23.65 2.72 9.65
N ASP A 72 -23.33 4.00 9.81
CA ASP A 72 -23.98 5.07 9.05
C ASP A 72 -23.16 5.43 7.81
N GLN A 73 -23.29 4.62 6.76
CA GLN A 73 -22.56 4.79 5.51
C GLN A 73 -23.49 4.81 4.31
N THR A 74 -23.08 5.53 3.28
CA THR A 74 -23.68 5.51 1.95
C THR A 74 -22.81 4.71 0.99
N PHE A 75 -23.30 4.40 -0.21
CA PHE A 75 -22.51 3.72 -1.25
C PHE A 75 -21.48 4.68 -1.87
N THR A 76 -20.55 5.16 -1.04
CA THR A 76 -19.52 6.15 -1.34
C THR A 76 -18.21 5.73 -0.68
N GLY A 77 -17.10 5.96 -1.35
CA GLY A 77 -15.75 5.93 -0.76
C GLY A 77 -15.25 7.36 -0.53
N VAL A 78 -14.27 7.53 0.35
CA VAL A 78 -13.55 8.80 0.53
C VAL A 78 -12.13 8.61 0.04
N THR A 79 -11.71 9.42 -0.93
CA THR A 79 -10.34 9.39 -1.44
C THR A 79 -9.33 9.96 -0.42
N ALA A 80 -8.04 9.70 -0.64
CA ALA A 80 -6.95 10.22 0.17
C ALA A 80 -6.90 11.77 0.20
N ASP A 81 -7.40 12.44 -0.84
CA ASP A 81 -7.57 13.90 -0.87
C ASP A 81 -8.93 14.38 -0.33
N GLN A 82 -9.61 13.53 0.45
CA GLN A 82 -10.86 13.79 1.17
C GLN A 82 -12.07 14.10 0.26
N ARG A 83 -12.08 13.59 -0.97
CA ARG A 83 -13.23 13.72 -1.86
C ARG A 83 -14.16 12.53 -1.69
N LEU A 84 -15.45 12.82 -1.63
CA LEU A 84 -16.49 11.80 -1.61
C LEU A 84 -16.74 11.30 -3.03
N CYS A 85 -16.54 10.00 -3.26
CA CYS A 85 -16.72 9.36 -4.55
C CYS A 85 -17.85 8.33 -4.49
N PRO A 86 -18.87 8.42 -5.35
CA PRO A 86 -19.93 7.41 -5.40
C PRO A 86 -19.37 6.07 -5.92
N LEU A 87 -19.63 4.98 -5.20
CA LEU A 87 -19.26 3.61 -5.61
C LEU A 87 -20.27 3.02 -6.61
N VAL A 88 -21.47 3.58 -6.65
CA VAL A 88 -22.56 3.27 -7.59
C VAL A 88 -23.24 4.57 -8.00
N PRO A 89 -23.99 4.63 -9.11
CA PRO A 89 -24.73 5.83 -9.49
C PRO A 89 -25.64 6.33 -8.35
N TYR A 90 -25.53 7.63 -8.03
CA TYR A 90 -26.24 8.29 -6.92
C TYR A 90 -25.96 7.67 -5.54
N GLY A 91 -24.78 7.04 -5.37
CA GLY A 91 -24.40 6.30 -4.17
C GLY A 91 -24.47 7.12 -2.88
N GLU A 92 -24.30 8.43 -2.96
CA GLU A 92 -24.44 9.37 -1.84
C GLU A 92 -25.86 9.44 -1.26
N ARG A 93 -26.87 8.98 -2.00
CA ARG A 93 -28.28 8.91 -1.56
C ARG A 93 -28.70 7.52 -1.13
N ILE A 94 -27.81 6.54 -1.24
CA ILE A 94 -28.11 5.13 -1.03
C ILE A 94 -27.40 4.69 0.24
N LYS A 95 -28.15 4.51 1.34
CA LYS A 95 -27.60 3.98 2.59
C LYS A 95 -27.18 2.51 2.43
N VAL A 96 -26.06 2.15 3.04
CA VAL A 96 -25.62 0.76 3.17
C VAL A 96 -26.53 0.09 4.20
N THR A 97 -27.27 -0.92 3.76
CA THR A 97 -28.13 -1.72 4.63
C THR A 97 -27.49 -3.06 4.92
N TYR A 98 -27.93 -3.73 5.98
CA TYR A 98 -27.46 -5.09 6.32
C TYR A 98 -27.53 -6.07 5.13
N GLY A 99 -28.58 -5.99 4.30
CA GLY A 99 -28.73 -6.86 3.13
C GLY A 99 -27.73 -6.59 2.01
N ARG A 100 -27.16 -5.39 1.93
CA ARG A 100 -26.24 -4.96 0.87
C ARG A 100 -24.80 -4.74 1.35
N ARG A 101 -24.51 -5.03 2.62
CA ARG A 101 -23.20 -4.82 3.24
C ARG A 101 -22.06 -5.51 2.49
N ASN A 102 -22.27 -6.74 2.01
CA ASN A 102 -21.26 -7.48 1.25
C ASN A 102 -20.95 -6.79 -0.08
N THR A 103 -21.98 -6.31 -0.79
CA THR A 103 -21.81 -5.53 -2.03
C THR A 103 -21.04 -4.25 -1.78
N TYR A 104 -21.38 -3.51 -0.72
CA TYR A 104 -20.64 -2.32 -0.32
C TYR A 104 -19.17 -2.64 0.00
N SER A 105 -18.91 -3.68 0.81
CA SER A 105 -17.56 -4.12 1.16
C SER A 105 -16.73 -4.49 -0.07
N SER A 106 -17.31 -5.21 -1.04
CA SER A 106 -16.64 -5.55 -2.30
C SER A 106 -16.33 -4.30 -3.14
N LEU A 107 -17.29 -3.40 -3.30
CA LEU A 107 -17.11 -2.18 -4.08
C LEU A 107 -16.09 -1.23 -3.45
N LEU A 108 -16.09 -1.10 -2.12
CA LEU A 108 -15.12 -0.26 -1.42
C LEU A 108 -13.69 -0.81 -1.58
N ARG A 109 -13.52 -2.15 -1.57
CA ARG A 109 -12.22 -2.79 -1.83
C ARG A 109 -11.75 -2.54 -3.25
N GLU A 110 -12.63 -2.71 -4.23
CA GLU A 110 -12.32 -2.41 -5.63
C GLU A 110 -11.96 -0.94 -5.83
N PHE A 111 -12.69 -0.03 -5.19
CA PHE A 111 -12.36 1.39 -5.16
C PHE A 111 -10.95 1.65 -4.61
N ARG A 112 -10.58 1.08 -3.45
CA ARG A 112 -9.23 1.21 -2.87
C ARG A 112 -8.14 0.63 -3.76
N ASN A 113 -8.41 -0.45 -4.49
CA ASN A 113 -7.46 -1.03 -5.45
C ASN A 113 -7.14 -0.11 -6.63
N HIS A 114 -8.09 0.74 -7.02
CA HIS A 114 -7.97 1.60 -8.21
C HIS A 114 -7.81 3.08 -7.89
N GLU A 115 -7.85 3.47 -6.63
CA GLU A 115 -7.82 4.86 -6.17
C GLU A 115 -6.65 5.67 -6.73
N PHE A 116 -5.49 5.03 -6.89
CA PHE A 116 -4.26 5.69 -7.35
C PHE A 116 -3.88 5.38 -8.80
N ARG A 117 -4.75 4.71 -9.56
CA ARG A 117 -4.39 4.17 -10.88
C ARG A 117 -3.93 5.27 -11.85
N GLU A 118 -4.63 6.39 -11.91
CA GLU A 118 -4.28 7.50 -12.79
C GLU A 118 -2.90 8.08 -12.48
N GLN A 119 -2.58 8.22 -11.19
CA GLN A 119 -1.29 8.75 -10.74
C GLN A 119 -0.17 7.76 -11.05
N VAL A 120 -0.42 6.46 -10.86
CA VAL A 120 0.53 5.40 -11.20
C VAL A 120 0.77 5.33 -12.71
N ASP A 121 -0.26 5.46 -13.54
CA ASP A 121 -0.14 5.46 -15.00
C ASP A 121 0.72 6.62 -15.49
N LEU A 122 0.62 7.80 -14.86
CA LEU A 122 1.49 8.94 -15.15
C LEU A 122 2.95 8.70 -14.77
N ILE A 123 3.21 8.09 -13.60
CA ILE A 123 4.56 7.69 -13.19
C ILE A 123 5.11 6.66 -14.18
N ARG A 124 4.35 5.62 -14.51
CA ARG A 124 4.75 4.58 -15.47
C ARG A 124 5.06 5.18 -16.83
N LYS A 125 4.26 6.13 -17.32
CA LYS A 125 4.54 6.87 -18.56
C LYS A 125 5.93 7.52 -18.52
N GLY A 126 6.25 8.21 -17.43
CA GLY A 126 7.58 8.81 -17.26
C GLY A 126 8.72 7.81 -17.19
N MET A 127 8.51 6.66 -16.55
CA MET A 127 9.51 5.58 -16.51
C MET A 127 9.78 5.00 -17.89
N VAL A 128 8.73 4.79 -18.70
CA VAL A 128 8.83 4.24 -20.06
C VAL A 128 9.58 5.18 -21.01
N ASP A 129 9.58 6.49 -20.76
CA ASP A 129 10.41 7.45 -21.52
C ASP A 129 11.92 7.19 -21.36
N VAL A 130 12.35 6.53 -20.26
CA VAL A 130 13.77 6.34 -19.91
C VAL A 130 14.21 4.88 -19.96
N VAL A 131 13.31 3.97 -19.55
CA VAL A 131 13.53 2.52 -19.48
C VAL A 131 12.51 1.82 -20.38
N PRO A 132 12.93 1.01 -21.36
CA PRO A 132 11.99 0.32 -22.26
C PRO A 132 10.96 -0.52 -21.50
N ASN A 133 9.70 -0.44 -21.91
CA ASN A 133 8.59 -1.16 -21.27
C ASN A 133 8.85 -2.67 -21.07
N PRO A 134 9.45 -3.42 -22.03
CA PRO A 134 9.77 -4.83 -21.81
C PRO A 134 10.75 -5.07 -20.64
N ALA A 135 11.70 -4.17 -20.44
CA ALA A 135 12.65 -4.27 -19.32
C ALA A 135 11.97 -3.98 -17.99
N LEU A 136 11.05 -3.00 -17.96
CA LEU A 136 10.27 -2.68 -16.75
C LEU A 136 9.39 -3.85 -16.31
N MET A 137 8.87 -4.64 -17.26
CA MET A 137 8.04 -5.82 -16.99
C MET A 137 8.82 -7.06 -16.49
N LEU A 138 10.15 -7.00 -16.44
CA LEU A 138 10.97 -8.08 -15.86
C LEU A 138 11.02 -8.05 -14.33
N PHE A 139 10.65 -6.92 -13.72
CA PHE A 139 10.68 -6.73 -12.27
C PHE A 139 9.33 -7.09 -11.65
N ASP A 140 9.34 -7.64 -10.44
CA ASP A 140 8.21 -7.52 -9.53
C ASP A 140 8.21 -6.16 -8.78
N GLY A 141 7.12 -5.85 -8.07
CA GLY A 141 7.03 -4.60 -7.31
C GLY A 141 8.19 -4.37 -6.33
N PRO A 142 8.51 -5.31 -5.42
CA PRO A 142 9.64 -5.20 -4.50
C PRO A 142 11.01 -5.07 -5.18
N GLU A 143 11.25 -5.75 -6.29
CA GLU A 143 12.49 -5.64 -7.06
C GLU A 143 12.61 -4.27 -7.72
N LEU A 144 11.50 -3.72 -8.24
CA LEU A 144 11.47 -2.38 -8.78
C LEU A 144 11.77 -1.34 -7.70
N GLU A 145 11.19 -1.49 -6.52
CA GLU A 145 11.49 -0.63 -5.37
C GLU A 145 12.98 -0.65 -5.04
N LYS A 146 13.60 -1.83 -4.96
CA LYS A 146 15.05 -1.94 -4.71
C LYS A 146 15.89 -1.32 -5.83
N ALA A 147 15.46 -1.45 -7.08
CA ALA A 147 16.15 -0.85 -8.21
C ALA A 147 16.11 0.69 -8.18
N VAL A 148 15.03 1.28 -7.65
CA VAL A 148 14.84 2.74 -7.59
C VAL A 148 15.38 3.34 -6.29
N CYS A 149 15.08 2.71 -5.16
CA CYS A 149 15.36 3.21 -3.81
C CYS A 149 16.63 2.61 -3.19
N GLY A 150 17.21 1.60 -3.84
CA GLY A 150 18.32 0.83 -3.28
C GLY A 150 17.86 -0.15 -2.22
N VAL A 151 18.83 -0.84 -1.61
CA VAL A 151 18.58 -1.69 -0.45
C VAL A 151 18.92 -0.89 0.79
N ASN A 152 17.95 -0.71 1.68
CA ASN A 152 18.20 -0.15 2.99
C ASN A 152 19.13 -1.09 3.77
N SER A 153 20.39 -0.72 3.91
CA SER A 153 21.30 -1.41 4.83
C SER A 153 21.06 -0.88 6.24
N VAL A 154 20.71 -1.78 7.16
CA VAL A 154 20.61 -1.45 8.58
C VAL A 154 21.97 -1.68 9.21
N ASP A 155 22.50 -0.65 9.89
CA ASP A 155 23.68 -0.83 10.72
C ASP A 155 23.31 -1.66 11.95
N ILE A 156 23.65 -2.95 11.90
CA ILE A 156 23.37 -3.91 12.97
C ILE A 156 24.07 -3.52 14.27
N ALA A 157 25.27 -2.92 14.20
CA ALA A 157 25.97 -2.48 15.39
C ALA A 157 25.25 -1.30 16.06
N LEU A 158 24.77 -0.35 15.26
CA LEU A 158 23.93 0.74 15.75
C LEU A 158 22.61 0.21 16.34
N LEU A 159 21.93 -0.68 15.63
CA LEU A 159 20.67 -1.27 16.09
C LEU A 159 20.86 -2.02 17.42
N LYS A 160 21.93 -2.82 17.54
CA LYS A 160 22.29 -3.53 18.78
C LYS A 160 22.57 -2.57 19.93
N ARG A 161 23.32 -1.50 19.68
CA ARG A 161 23.65 -0.47 20.70
C ARG A 161 22.41 0.23 21.25
N HIS A 162 21.37 0.38 20.45
CA HIS A 162 20.12 1.05 20.84
C HIS A 162 18.98 0.10 21.20
N THR A 163 19.24 -1.21 21.29
CA THR A 163 18.24 -2.20 21.70
C THR A 163 18.19 -2.34 23.23
N VAL A 164 17.00 -2.18 23.82
CA VAL A 164 16.76 -2.41 25.25
C VAL A 164 16.09 -3.77 25.43
N TYR A 165 16.69 -4.61 26.27
CA TYR A 165 16.14 -5.91 26.63
C TYR A 165 15.24 -5.81 27.87
N GLN A 166 14.13 -6.53 27.88
CA GLN A 166 13.16 -6.52 28.98
C GLN A 166 12.92 -7.93 29.55
N GLY A 167 12.47 -7.98 30.81
CA GLY A 167 12.17 -9.23 31.51
C GLY A 167 13.43 -10.03 31.82
N ARG A 168 13.48 -11.28 31.35
CA ARG A 168 14.62 -12.20 31.59
C ARG A 168 15.76 -12.07 30.58
N TYR A 169 15.61 -11.21 29.57
CA TYR A 169 16.58 -11.08 28.49
C TYR A 169 17.60 -10.00 28.82
N SER A 170 18.86 -10.29 28.48
CA SER A 170 20.00 -9.37 28.54
C SER A 170 20.85 -9.58 27.28
N GLU A 171 21.77 -8.66 27.01
CA GLU A 171 22.69 -8.80 25.87
C GLU A 171 23.50 -10.11 25.92
N SER A 172 23.80 -10.60 27.12
CA SER A 172 24.52 -11.87 27.36
C SER A 172 23.64 -13.12 27.26
N HIS A 173 22.32 -12.97 27.15
CA HIS A 173 21.42 -14.12 27.10
C HIS A 173 21.61 -14.88 25.78
N GLN A 174 21.76 -16.20 25.84
CA GLN A 174 22.08 -17.05 24.66
C GLN A 174 21.15 -16.81 23.46
N VAL A 175 19.85 -16.71 23.71
CA VAL A 175 18.84 -16.40 22.67
C VAL A 175 19.09 -15.04 21.99
N ILE A 176 19.56 -14.04 22.73
CA ILE A 176 19.88 -12.71 22.19
C ILE A 176 21.17 -12.76 21.35
N GLN A 177 22.16 -13.55 21.77
CA GLN A 177 23.36 -13.77 20.97
C GLN A 177 23.01 -14.44 19.64
N TYR A 178 22.19 -15.49 19.66
CA TYR A 178 21.72 -16.15 18.44
C TYR A 178 20.89 -15.21 17.55
N PHE A 179 20.04 -14.37 18.13
CA PHE A 179 19.27 -13.38 17.38
C PHE A 179 20.17 -12.43 16.57
N TRP A 180 21.31 -12.01 17.12
CA TRP A 180 22.26 -11.15 16.41
C TRP A 180 23.25 -11.89 15.51
N GLU A 181 23.47 -13.19 15.72
CA GLU A 181 24.33 -14.04 14.88
C GLU A 181 23.65 -14.48 13.58
N VAL A 182 22.33 -14.67 13.59
CA VAL A 182 21.55 -14.96 12.38
C VAL A 182 21.53 -13.69 11.52
N ARG A 183 22.40 -13.66 10.50
CA ARG A 183 22.42 -12.59 9.51
C ARG A 183 21.06 -12.53 8.80
N VAL A 184 20.38 -11.38 8.91
CA VAL A 184 19.32 -10.94 8.00
C VAL A 184 19.95 -10.54 6.67
#